data_AF-A0A150MR91-F1
#
_entry.id   AF-A0A150MR91-F1
#
_cell.length_a   1.000
_cell.length_b   1.000
_cell.length_c   1.000
_cell.angle_alpha   90.00
_cell.angle_beta   90.00
_cell.angle_gamma   90.00
#
_symmetry.space_group_name_H-M   'P 1'
#
loop_
_entity.id
_entity.type
_entity.pdbx_description
1 polymer ?
#
loop_
_entity_poly.entity_id
_entity_poly.type
_entity_poly.pdbx_seq_one_letter_code
_entity_poly.pdbx_strand_id
1 'polypeptide(L)' 'MRKFIEYKAAIAGVPVVLVHPKNTSRTCPVCGHVAKENRPSRDQFCCRACGYAAPADNVAAENIRRAAVNQPNAAAN' A
#
# COMPACT_ATOMS: atom_id res chain seq x y z
N MET A 1 -9.55 5.33 14.78
CA MET A 1 -9.14 3.95 14.49
C MET A 1 -7.68 3.64 14.86
N ARG A 2 -6.68 4.41 14.39
CA ARG A 2 -5.23 4.13 14.60
C ARG A 2 -4.80 3.85 16.06
N LYS A 3 -5.27 4.66 17.02
CA LYS A 3 -4.97 4.48 18.45
C LYS A 3 -5.28 3.09 18.99
N PHE A 4 -6.33 2.42 18.46
CA PHE A 4 -6.70 1.07 18.90
C PHE A 4 -5.71 0.01 18.40
N ILE A 5 -5.16 0.18 17.20
CA ILE A 5 -4.16 -0.72 16.64
C ILE A 5 -2.85 -0.56 17.41
N GLU A 6 -2.43 0.68 17.65
CA GLU A 6 -1.19 0.99 18.37
C GLU A 6 -1.15 0.37 19.78
N TYR A 7 -2.19 0.56 20.60
CA TYR A 7 -2.16 0.00 21.96
C TYR A 7 -2.25 -1.53 21.98
N LYS A 8 -3.07 -2.14 21.11
CA LYS A 8 -3.16 -3.62 21.04
C LYS A 8 -1.86 -4.23 20.55
N ALA A 9 -1.23 -3.62 19.56
CA ALA A 9 0.06 -4.05 19.05
C ALA A 9 1.16 -3.91 20.11
N ALA A 10 1.16 -2.83 20.89
CA ALA A 10 2.08 -2.64 22.02
C ALA A 10 1.91 -3.73 23.09
N ILE A 11 0.67 -4.09 23.45
CA ILE A 11 0.38 -5.20 24.39
C ILE A 11 0.91 -6.53 23.83
N ALA A 12 0.76 -6.76 22.52
CA ALA A 12 1.18 -7.99 21.87
C ALA A 12 2.69 -8.02 21.50
N GLY A 13 3.45 -6.95 21.76
CA GLY A 13 4.85 -6.83 21.34
C GLY A 13 5.06 -6.75 19.83
N VAL A 14 4.02 -6.36 19.07
CA VAL A 14 4.07 -6.25 17.60
C VAL A 14 4.41 -4.82 17.20
N PRO A 15 5.47 -4.58 16.41
CA PRO A 15 5.81 -3.24 15.95
C PRO A 15 4.78 -2.71 14.94
N VAL A 16 4.42 -1.43 15.07
CA VAL A 16 3.54 -0.73 14.13
C VAL A 16 4.36 0.25 13.29
N VAL A 17 4.30 0.11 11.98
CA VAL A 17 4.98 1.00 11.02
C VAL A 17 3.93 1.81 10.27
N LEU A 18 4.09 3.13 10.27
CA LEU A 18 3.26 4.02 9.47
C LEU A 18 3.84 4.16 8.06
N VAL A 19 2.98 4.02 7.06
CA VAL A 19 3.33 4.25 5.65
C VAL A 19 2.48 5.36 5.07
N HIS A 20 3.04 6.09 4.10
CA HIS A 20 2.31 7.14 3.42
C HIS A 20 1.21 6.51 2.54
N PRO A 21 -0.07 6.92 2.67
CA PRO A 21 -1.19 6.24 2.01
C PRO A 21 -1.31 6.53 0.50
N LYS A 22 -0.57 7.50 -0.02
CA LYS A 22 -0.72 7.97 -1.40
C LYS A 22 -0.31 6.89 -2.40
N ASN A 23 -1.16 6.70 -3.42
CA ASN A 23 -0.95 5.81 -4.57
C ASN A 23 -0.87 4.30 -4.28
N THR A 24 -1.10 3.85 -3.04
CA THR A 24 -1.06 2.42 -2.69
C THR A 24 -2.11 1.60 -3.45
N SER A 25 -3.25 2.17 -3.80
CA SER A 25 -4.32 1.49 -4.57
C SER A 25 -4.24 1.73 -6.09
N ARG A 26 -3.23 2.45 -6.58
CA ARG A 26 -3.08 2.83 -8.00
C ARG A 26 -1.75 2.39 -8.62
N THR A 27 -0.78 2.04 -7.79
CA THR A 27 0.54 1.56 -8.22
C THR A 27 0.44 0.09 -8.55
N CYS A 28 0.90 -0.31 -9.74
CA CYS A 28 0.99 -1.72 -10.07
C CYS A 28 2.13 -2.39 -9.29
N PRO A 29 1.86 -3.47 -8.53
CA PRO A 29 2.91 -4.20 -7.82
C PRO A 29 3.78 -5.04 -8.78
N VAL A 30 3.42 -5.19 -10.04
CA VAL A 30 4.23 -5.95 -10.99
C VAL A 30 5.22 -5.03 -11.71
N CYS A 31 4.74 -3.94 -12.30
CA CYS A 31 5.55 -3.08 -13.17
C CYS A 31 5.80 -1.67 -12.62
N GLY A 32 5.23 -1.30 -11.47
CA GLY A 32 5.38 0.03 -10.88
C GLY A 32 4.57 1.14 -11.55
N HIS A 33 3.85 0.87 -12.64
CA HIS A 33 3.03 1.88 -13.32
C HIS A 33 1.93 2.43 -12.40
N VAL A 34 1.85 3.76 -12.29
CA VAL A 34 0.86 4.47 -11.45
C VAL A 34 -0.08 5.24 -12.36
N ALA A 35 -1.36 4.89 -12.33
CA ALA A 35 -2.41 5.57 -13.08
C ALA A 35 -3.74 5.53 -12.32
N LYS A 36 -4.60 6.54 -12.51
CA LYS A 36 -5.94 6.55 -11.89
C LYS A 36 -6.81 5.45 -12.48
N GLU A 37 -6.62 5.22 -13.77
CA GLU A 37 -7.30 4.25 -14.63
C GLU A 37 -6.95 2.81 -14.25
N ASN A 38 -5.90 2.61 -13.42
CA ASN A 38 -5.57 1.31 -12.86
C ASN A 38 -6.60 0.83 -11.82
N ARG A 39 -7.37 1.75 -11.22
CA ARG A 39 -8.44 1.43 -10.27
C ARG A 39 -9.78 1.95 -10.82
N PRO A 40 -10.39 1.24 -11.79
CA PRO A 40 -11.60 1.70 -12.47
C PRO A 40 -12.82 1.75 -11.54
N SER A 41 -12.86 0.93 -10.49
CA SER A 41 -13.91 0.93 -9.48
C SER A 41 -13.30 0.78 -8.07
N ARG A 42 -14.14 0.88 -7.04
CA ARG A 42 -13.67 0.74 -5.65
C ARG A 42 -12.99 -0.61 -5.42
N ASP A 43 -13.51 -1.69 -5.99
CA ASP A 43 -13.13 -3.04 -5.60
C ASP A 43 -12.15 -3.70 -6.60
N GLN A 44 -11.96 -3.10 -7.79
CA GLN A 44 -11.16 -3.68 -8.87
C GLN A 44 -9.89 -2.89 -9.16
N PHE A 45 -8.82 -3.61 -9.46
CA PHE A 45 -7.58 -3.08 -10.02
C PHE A 45 -7.23 -3.80 -11.32
N CYS A 46 -6.82 -3.05 -12.34
CA CYS A 46 -6.29 -3.56 -13.60
C CYS A 46 -5.22 -2.60 -14.16
N CYS A 47 -3.97 -3.02 -14.18
CA CYS A 47 -2.87 -2.21 -14.67
C CYS A 47 -2.98 -1.97 -16.18
N ARG A 48 -3.00 -0.70 -16.59
CA ARG A 48 -3.07 -0.31 -18.01
C ARG A 48 -1.78 -0.52 -18.79
N ALA A 49 -0.65 -0.75 -18.10
CA ALA A 49 0.64 -0.97 -18.74
C ALA A 49 0.98 -2.46 -18.94
N CYS A 50 0.70 -3.32 -17.96
CA CYS A 50 1.08 -4.74 -18.01
C CYS A 50 -0.08 -5.73 -17.92
N GLY A 51 -1.33 -5.25 -17.78
CA GLY A 51 -2.52 -6.11 -17.71
C GLY A 51 -2.74 -6.82 -16.37
N TYR A 52 -1.86 -6.65 -15.37
CA TYR A 52 -2.05 -7.26 -14.06
C TYR A 52 -3.37 -6.81 -13.41
N ALA A 53 -4.21 -7.77 -13.01
CA ALA A 53 -5.50 -7.52 -12.39
C ALA A 53 -5.68 -8.30 -11.09
N ALA A 54 -6.27 -7.65 -10.09
CA ALA A 54 -6.54 -8.20 -8.76
C ALA A 54 -7.58 -7.32 -8.02
N PRO A 55 -8.14 -7.76 -6.88
CA PRO A 55 -8.91 -6.89 -6.01
C PRO A 55 -8.09 -5.68 -5.55
N ALA A 56 -8.69 -4.49 -5.56
CA ALA A 56 -7.99 -3.25 -5.24
C ALA A 56 -7.40 -3.24 -3.82
N ASP A 57 -8.07 -3.87 -2.86
CA ASP A 57 -7.61 -3.96 -1.48
C ASP A 57 -6.37 -4.87 -1.33
N ASN A 58 -6.31 -5.96 -2.10
CA ASN A 58 -5.12 -6.83 -2.14
C ASN A 58 -3.91 -6.07 -2.70
N VAL A 59 -4.14 -5.28 -3.77
CA VAL A 59 -3.09 -4.43 -4.36
C VAL A 59 -2.64 -3.36 -3.36
N ALA A 60 -3.57 -2.72 -2.66
CA ALA A 60 -3.25 -1.74 -1.63
C ALA A 60 -2.44 -2.35 -0.48
N ALA A 61 -2.84 -3.52 0.02
CA ALA A 61 -2.13 -4.25 1.06
C ALA A 61 -0.70 -4.62 0.64
N GLU A 62 -0.52 -5.11 -0.59
CA GLU A 62 0.80 -5.46 -1.12
C GLU A 62 1.69 -4.22 -1.29
N ASN A 63 1.15 -3.11 -1.78
CA ASN A 63 1.90 -1.87 -1.89
C ASN A 63 2.25 -1.27 -0.52
N ILE A 64 1.37 -1.39 0.49
CA ILE A 64 1.66 -1.02 1.88
C ILE A 64 2.79 -1.87 2.44
N ARG A 65 2.74 -3.20 2.24
CA ARG A 65 3.81 -4.13 2.65
C ARG A 65 5.15 -3.72 2.05
N ARG A 66 5.17 -3.44 0.75
CA ARG A 66 6.39 -2.99 0.04
C ARG A 66 6.89 -1.65 0.54
N ALA A 67 6.01 -0.70 0.80
CA ALA A 67 6.39 0.62 1.32
C ALA A 67 6.98 0.52 2.75
N ALA A 68 6.53 -0.45 3.55
CA ALA A 68 7.09 -0.69 4.87
C ALA A 68 8.51 -1.30 4.81
N VAL A 69 8.81 -2.12 3.81
CA VAL A 69 10.14 -2.74 3.61
C VAL A 69 11.10 -1.79 2.89
N ASN A 70 10.61 -1.05 1.91
CA ASN A 70 11.38 -0.12 1.08
C ASN A 70 11.13 1.32 1.50
N GLN A 71 11.22 1.62 2.81
CA GLN A 71 11.15 3.01 3.24
C GLN A 71 12.35 3.75 2.63
N PRO A 72 12.14 4.78 1.79
CA PRO A 72 13.25 5.64 1.42
C PRO A 72 13.80 6.20 2.72
N ASN A 73 15.13 6.27 2.86
CA ASN A 73 15.80 6.96 3.95
C ASN A 73 15.41 8.45 3.91
N ALA A 74 14.21 8.78 4.38
CA ALA A 74 13.76 10.14 4.64
C ALA A 74 14.21 10.52 6.06
N ALA A 75 15.51 10.41 6.26
CA ALA A 75 16.27 11.03 7.34
C ALA A 75 17.38 11.83 6.66
N ALA A 76 17.03 12.95 6.05
CA ALA A 76 17.96 14.03 5.73
C ALA A 76 17.17 15.32 5.49
N ASN A 77 17.29 16.22 6.48
CA ASN A 77 16.88 17.62 6.58
C ASN A 77 15.41 17.92 6.85
#